data_AF-A0A959HRY2-F1
#
_entry.id   AF-A0A959HRY2-F1
#
_cell.length_a   1.000
_cell.length_b   1.000
_cell.length_c   1.000
_cell.angle_alpha   90.00
_cell.angle_beta   90.00
_cell.angle_gamma   90.00
#
_symmetry.space_group_name_H-M   'P 1'
#
loop_
_entity.id
_entity.type
_entity.pdbx_description
1 polymer ?
#
loop_
_entity_poly.entity_id
_entity_poly.type
_entity_poly.pdbx_seq_one_letter_code
_entity_poly.pdbx_strand_id
1 'polypeptide(L)'
;MDKVWIIAKRELNSFFDSLVAYLILVAFLGFTGFFTWLQGSDVFFRKQADLLAFFETAKWTLFFFIPAITMRMLAEEKKTGTIELLLTKDVSDRQVVLGKYLGCLLLVVIALLFTIPYYLTVSRLGNIDHGATLSGYLGLVLLSSAYIGIGLFASSITNNQIV
;
A
#
# COMPACT_ATOMS: atom_id res chain seq x y z
N MET A 1 18.05 8.04 13.76
CA MET A 1 16.78 7.83 13.03
C MET A 1 16.76 8.54 11.67
N ASP A 2 17.62 9.54 11.46
CA ASP A 2 17.63 10.37 10.25
C ASP A 2 17.92 9.58 8.98
N LYS A 3 18.89 8.65 9.00
CA LYS A 3 19.25 7.83 7.83
C LYS A 3 18.07 6.96 7.33
N VAL A 4 17.29 6.38 8.24
CA VAL A 4 16.13 5.53 7.88
C VAL A 4 15.03 6.35 7.20
N TRP A 5 14.72 7.53 7.76
CA TRP A 5 13.71 8.42 7.19
C TRP A 5 14.14 8.97 5.83
N ILE A 6 15.43 9.29 5.66
CA ILE A 6 15.98 9.73 4.37
C ILE A 6 15.80 8.64 3.31
N ILE A 7 16.06 7.37 3.66
CA ILE A 7 15.84 6.23 2.75
C ILE A 7 14.35 6.10 2.44
N ALA A 8 13.47 6.11 3.44
CA ALA A 8 12.02 6.02 3.23
C ALA A 8 11.48 7.11 2.30
N LYS A 9 11.92 8.37 2.49
CA LYS A 9 11.55 9.50 1.63
C LYS A 9 12.07 9.34 0.21
N ARG A 10 13.30 8.85 0.05
CA ARG A 10 13.88 8.56 -1.27
C ARG A 10 13.09 7.47 -1.99
N GLU A 11 12.75 6.38 -1.31
CA GLU A 11 11.95 5.28 -1.88
C GLU A 11 10.56 5.77 -2.28
N LEU A 12 9.92 6.57 -1.42
CA LEU A 12 8.62 7.15 -1.72
C LEU A 12 8.67 8.04 -2.97
N ASN A 13 9.67 8.92 -3.08
CA ASN A 13 9.86 9.72 -4.29
C ASN A 13 10.13 8.84 -5.52
N SER A 14 10.94 7.79 -5.39
CA SER A 14 11.22 6.87 -6.50
C SER A 14 9.96 6.15 -6.99
N PHE A 15 8.99 5.87 -6.12
CA PHE A 15 7.70 5.36 -6.54
C PHE A 15 6.94 6.39 -7.39
N PHE A 16 6.84 7.64 -6.92
CA PHE A 16 6.14 8.70 -7.62
C PHE A 16 6.87 9.25 -8.86
N ASP A 17 8.16 8.95 -9.03
CA ASP A 17 8.88 9.21 -10.28
C ASP A 17 8.56 8.15 -11.35
N SER A 18 8.05 6.99 -10.93
CA SER A 18 7.66 5.90 -11.83
C SER A 18 6.17 5.96 -12.18
N LEU A 19 5.86 5.80 -13.47
CA LEU A 19 4.48 5.67 -13.96
C LEU A 19 3.71 4.54 -13.27
N VAL A 20 4.41 3.50 -12.81
CA VAL A 20 3.82 2.30 -12.20
C VAL A 20 3.07 2.62 -10.90
N ALA A 21 3.58 3.54 -10.07
CA ALA A 21 2.89 3.88 -8.83
C ALA A 21 1.55 4.57 -9.08
N TYR A 22 1.49 5.45 -10.10
CA TYR A 22 0.23 6.08 -10.50
C TYR A 22 -0.77 5.07 -11.04
N LEU A 23 -0.32 4.14 -11.90
CA LEU A 23 -1.18 3.07 -12.41
C LEU A 23 -1.76 2.23 -11.29
N ILE A 24 -0.93 1.90 -10.29
CA ILE A 24 -1.35 1.18 -9.10
C ILE A 24 -2.38 1.98 -8.29
N LEU A 25 -2.11 3.26 -8.00
CA LEU A 25 -3.05 4.08 -7.24
C LEU A 25 -4.40 4.20 -7.95
N VAL A 26 -4.38 4.51 -9.25
CA VAL A 26 -5.59 4.63 -10.07
C VAL A 26 -6.34 3.31 -10.14
N ALA A 27 -5.65 2.18 -10.33
CA ALA A 27 -6.28 0.86 -10.33
C ALA A 27 -6.88 0.53 -8.96
N PHE A 28 -6.15 0.77 -7.86
CA PHE A 28 -6.66 0.54 -6.50
C PHE A 28 -7.91 1.36 -6.21
N LEU A 29 -7.88 2.66 -6.50
CA LEU A 29 -9.03 3.57 -6.34
C LEU A 29 -10.19 3.16 -7.27
N GLY A 30 -9.89 2.84 -8.52
CA GLY A 30 -10.88 2.43 -9.51
C GLY A 30 -11.58 1.13 -9.14
N PHE A 31 -10.84 0.08 -8.76
CA PHE A 31 -11.40 -1.19 -8.31
C PHE A 31 -12.23 -1.01 -7.04
N THR A 32 -11.65 -0.41 -5.99
CA THR A 32 -12.37 -0.21 -4.73
C THR A 32 -13.60 0.68 -4.89
N GLY A 33 -13.52 1.73 -5.71
CA GLY A 33 -14.65 2.60 -6.03
C GLY A 33 -15.73 1.89 -6.84
N PHE A 34 -15.36 1.16 -7.89
CA PHE A 34 -16.31 0.42 -8.72
C PHE A 34 -17.13 -0.57 -7.90
N PHE A 35 -16.49 -1.36 -7.04
CA PHE A 35 -17.20 -2.32 -6.18
C PHE A 35 -18.03 -1.67 -5.07
N THR A 36 -17.69 -0.45 -4.65
CA THR A 36 -18.44 0.27 -3.60
C THR A 36 -19.69 0.96 -4.16
N TRP A 37 -19.63 1.45 -5.40
CA TRP A 37 -20.67 2.33 -5.97
C TRP A 37 -21.47 1.75 -7.14
N LEU A 38 -20.90 0.81 -7.91
CA LEU A 38 -21.47 0.35 -9.19
C LEU A 38 -21.84 -1.15 -9.21
N GLN A 39 -21.28 -1.97 -8.32
CA GLN A 39 -21.44 -3.43 -8.38
C GLN A 39 -22.10 -4.00 -7.12
N GLY A 40 -23.39 -4.34 -7.23
CA GLY A 40 -24.12 -5.46 -6.56
C GLY A 40 -24.20 -5.49 -5.03
N SER A 41 -23.33 -4.74 -4.38
CA SER A 41 -23.19 -4.51 -2.95
C SER A 41 -23.28 -3.01 -2.64
N ASP A 42 -23.91 -2.27 -3.56
CA ASP A 42 -24.07 -0.83 -3.47
C ASP A 42 -24.77 -0.47 -2.17
N VAL A 43 -24.25 0.56 -1.51
CA VAL A 43 -24.87 1.21 -0.35
C VAL A 43 -26.36 1.50 -0.62
N PHE A 44 -26.71 1.77 -1.88
CA PHE A 44 -28.07 1.99 -2.36
C PHE A 44 -28.95 0.73 -2.35
N PHE A 45 -28.41 -0.44 -2.70
CA PHE A 45 -29.16 -1.70 -2.73
C PHE A 45 -29.34 -2.28 -1.32
N ARG A 46 -28.31 -2.16 -0.46
CA ARG A 46 -28.37 -2.61 0.95
C ARG A 46 -29.20 -1.68 1.84
N LYS A 47 -29.49 -0.45 1.39
CA LYS A 47 -30.16 0.61 2.17
C LYS A 47 -29.49 0.91 3.52
N GLN A 48 -28.21 0.58 3.65
CA GLN A 48 -27.43 0.77 4.85
C GLN A 48 -26.17 1.54 4.47
N ALA A 49 -25.90 2.62 5.19
CA ALA A 49 -24.71 3.44 5.01
C ALA A 49 -23.50 2.77 5.68
N ASP A 50 -22.95 1.73 5.05
CA ASP A 50 -21.76 1.00 5.52
C ASP A 50 -20.64 0.95 4.46
N LEU A 51 -19.40 0.80 4.94
CA LEU A 51 -18.20 0.66 4.10
C LEU A 51 -17.70 -0.80 4.04
N LEU A 52 -18.51 -1.79 4.44
CA LEU A 52 -18.06 -3.19 4.49
C LEU A 52 -17.66 -3.70 3.10
N ALA A 53 -18.40 -3.33 2.05
CA ALA A 53 -18.05 -3.68 0.67
C ALA A 53 -16.67 -3.11 0.28
N PHE A 54 -16.41 -1.85 0.62
CA PHE A 54 -15.10 -1.23 0.43
C PHE A 54 -13.98 -1.99 1.15
N PHE A 55 -14.17 -2.31 2.44
CA PHE A 55 -13.14 -3.01 3.22
C PHE A 55 -12.87 -4.43 2.70
N GLU A 56 -13.90 -5.17 2.27
CA GLU A 56 -13.72 -6.49 1.65
C GLU A 56 -12.93 -6.41 0.34
N THR A 57 -13.31 -5.49 -0.56
CA THR A 57 -12.59 -5.31 -1.84
C THR A 57 -11.17 -4.83 -1.59
N ALA A 58 -10.97 -3.87 -0.70
CA ALA A 58 -9.64 -3.33 -0.38
C ALA A 58 -8.69 -4.41 0.15
N LYS A 59 -9.17 -5.34 1.01
CA LYS A 59 -8.35 -6.48 1.48
C LYS A 59 -7.83 -7.32 0.31
N TRP A 60 -8.70 -7.70 -0.62
CA TRP A 60 -8.33 -8.49 -1.79
C TRP A 60 -7.42 -7.73 -2.75
N THR A 61 -7.71 -6.46 -3.01
CA THR A 61 -6.85 -5.65 -3.88
C THR A 61 -5.45 -5.47 -3.27
N LEU A 62 -5.35 -5.14 -1.98
CA LEU A 62 -4.06 -4.98 -1.29
C LEU A 62 -3.25 -6.28 -1.26
N PHE A 63 -3.91 -7.44 -1.16
CA PHE A 63 -3.24 -8.74 -1.22
C PHE A 63 -2.46 -8.95 -2.54
N PHE A 64 -2.99 -8.51 -3.68
CA PHE A 64 -2.29 -8.60 -4.96
C PHE A 64 -1.29 -7.45 -5.18
N PHE A 65 -1.64 -6.26 -4.71
CA PHE A 65 -0.88 -5.05 -5.00
C PHE A 65 0.41 -4.96 -4.17
N ILE A 66 0.37 -5.36 -2.90
CA ILE A 66 1.53 -5.25 -2.02
C ILE A 66 2.70 -6.13 -2.48
N PRO A 67 2.51 -7.41 -2.86
CA PRO A 67 3.56 -8.21 -3.48
C PRO A 67 4.12 -7.56 -4.75
N ALA A 68 3.27 -7.04 -5.63
CA ALA A 68 3.70 -6.40 -6.88
C ALA A 68 4.63 -5.18 -6.64
N ILE A 69 4.36 -4.39 -5.59
CA ILE A 69 5.20 -3.25 -5.21
C ILE A 69 6.50 -3.71 -4.54
N THR A 70 6.41 -4.70 -3.64
CA THR A 70 7.55 -5.13 -2.81
C THR A 70 8.55 -6.01 -3.54
N MET A 71 8.13 -6.80 -4.52
CA MET A 71 9.01 -7.70 -5.29
C MET A 71 10.13 -6.95 -6.02
N ARG A 72 9.85 -5.73 -6.52
CA ARG A 72 10.84 -4.91 -7.23
C ARG A 72 11.86 -4.23 -6.31
N MET A 73 11.52 -3.97 -5.04
CA MET A 73 12.30 -3.10 -4.15
C MET A 73 13.75 -3.53 -3.91
N LEU A 74 14.01 -4.84 -3.74
CA LEU A 74 15.37 -5.36 -3.53
C LEU A 74 15.91 -6.03 -4.80
N ALA A 75 15.06 -6.69 -5.59
CA ALA A 75 15.47 -7.36 -6.82
C ALA A 75 15.98 -6.38 -7.90
N GLU A 76 15.40 -5.18 -8.00
CA GLU A 76 15.86 -4.15 -8.95
C GLU A 76 17.25 -3.66 -8.58
N GLU A 77 17.49 -3.35 -7.30
CA GLU A 77 18.79 -2.89 -6.84
C GLU A 77 19.87 -3.99 -6.91
N LYS A 78 19.52 -5.26 -6.68
CA LYS A 78 20.42 -6.41 -6.88
C LYS A 78 20.81 -6.54 -8.35
N LYS A 79 19.86 -6.38 -9.27
CA LYS A 79 20.06 -6.52 -10.71
C LYS A 79 20.86 -5.37 -11.32
N THR A 80 20.72 -4.15 -10.80
CA THR A 80 21.49 -2.97 -11.25
C THR A 80 22.84 -2.82 -10.56
N GLY A 81 23.21 -3.70 -9.61
CA GLY A 81 24.47 -3.62 -8.87
C GLY A 81 24.57 -2.44 -7.89
N THR A 82 23.51 -1.63 -7.78
CA THR A 82 23.47 -0.45 -6.90
C THR A 82 23.44 -0.79 -5.41
N ILE A 83 23.16 -2.05 -5.05
CA ILE A 83 23.30 -2.52 -3.67
C ILE A 83 24.74 -2.40 -3.19
N GLU A 84 25.73 -2.67 -4.03
CA GLU A 84 27.15 -2.58 -3.65
C GLU A 84 27.55 -1.12 -3.36
N LEU A 85 26.99 -0.17 -4.10
CA LEU A 85 27.14 1.28 -3.86
C LEU A 85 26.40 1.76 -2.60
N LEU A 86 25.32 1.09 -2.21
CA LEU A 86 24.57 1.38 -0.98
C LEU A 86 25.27 0.82 0.25
N LEU A 87 25.85 -0.38 0.15
CA LEU A 87 26.59 -1.06 1.22
C LEU A 87 27.99 -0.47 1.46
N THR A 88 28.57 0.22 0.46
CA THR A 88 29.83 0.96 0.63
C THR A 88 29.63 2.31 1.33
N LYS A 89 28.39 2.80 1.46
CA LYS A 89 28.08 3.92 2.36
C LYS A 89 27.91 3.41 3.78
N ASP A 90 28.19 4.26 4.76
CA ASP A 90 28.01 4.00 6.21
C ASP A 90 26.52 3.87 6.58
N VAL A 91 25.87 2.80 6.11
CA VAL A 91 24.46 2.49 6.34
C VAL A 91 24.35 1.01 6.68
N SER A 92 23.77 0.71 7.84
CA SER A 92 23.57 -0.68 8.25
C SER A 92 22.44 -1.32 7.46
N ASP A 93 22.56 -2.61 7.12
CA ASP A 93 21.52 -3.41 6.46
C ASP A 93 20.14 -3.26 7.12
N ARG A 94 20.09 -3.21 8.45
CA ARG A 94 18.84 -3.01 9.21
C ARG A 94 18.18 -1.67 8.89
N GLN A 95 18.96 -0.62 8.66
CA GLN A 95 18.45 0.71 8.32
C GLN A 95 17.89 0.74 6.90
N VAL A 96 18.48 -0.01 5.97
CA VAL A 96 17.99 -0.15 4.60
C VAL A 96 16.65 -0.88 4.58
N VAL A 97 16.56 -2.02 5.28
CA VAL A 97 15.32 -2.81 5.37
C VAL A 97 14.19 -1.99 5.99
N LEU A 98 14.45 -1.31 7.12
CA LEU A 98 13.45 -0.45 7.76
C LEU A 98 13.04 0.73 6.89
N GLY A 99 13.98 1.34 6.16
CA GLY A 99 13.69 2.45 5.24
C GLY A 99 12.78 2.03 4.10
N LYS A 100 13.07 0.89 3.45
CA LYS A 100 12.23 0.34 2.37
C LYS A 100 10.86 -0.09 2.87
N TYR A 101 10.80 -0.75 4.04
CA TYR A 101 9.54 -1.10 4.69
C TYR A 101 8.67 0.13 4.94
N LEU A 102 9.22 1.20 5.52
CA LEU A 102 8.49 2.44 5.77
C LEU A 102 8.09 3.15 4.47
N GLY A 103 8.93 3.13 3.44
CA GLY A 103 8.59 3.67 2.12
C GLY A 103 7.36 3.01 1.50
N CYS A 104 7.32 1.67 1.50
CA CYS A 104 6.16 0.91 1.04
C CYS A 104 4.91 1.17 1.90
N LEU A 105 5.06 1.21 3.22
CA LEU A 105 3.95 1.43 4.14
C LEU A 105 3.36 2.83 3.92
N LEU A 106 4.18 3.86 3.76
CA LEU A 106 3.73 5.21 3.46
C LEU A 106 2.95 5.28 2.13
N LEU A 107 3.40 4.57 1.09
CA LEU A 107 2.68 4.50 -0.18
C LEU A 107 1.27 3.91 0.01
N VAL A 108 1.14 2.83 0.78
CA VAL A 108 -0.16 2.23 1.09
C VAL A 108 -1.03 3.17 1.92
N VAL A 109 -0.44 3.86 2.91
CA VAL A 109 -1.16 4.86 3.70
C VAL A 109 -1.67 6.01 2.82
N ILE A 110 -0.88 6.48 1.85
CA ILE A 110 -1.32 7.49 0.87
C ILE A 110 -2.48 6.94 0.02
N ALA A 111 -2.41 5.69 -0.43
CA ALA A 111 -3.48 5.05 -1.18
C ALA A 111 -4.79 5.00 -0.37
N LEU A 112 -4.72 4.64 0.91
CA LEU A 112 -5.86 4.64 1.83
C LEU A 112 -6.34 6.05 2.17
N LEU A 113 -5.46 7.05 2.20
CA LEU A 113 -5.84 8.45 2.41
C LEU A 113 -6.69 8.94 1.23
N PHE A 114 -6.36 8.53 0.00
CA PHE A 114 -7.18 8.85 -1.17
C PHE A 114 -8.56 8.19 -1.18
N THR A 115 -8.85 7.24 -0.28
CA THR A 115 -10.21 6.66 -0.13
C THR A 115 -11.07 7.38 0.91
N ILE A 116 -10.53 8.39 1.62
CA ILE A 116 -11.30 9.25 2.53
C ILE A 116 -12.55 9.88 1.87
N PRO A 117 -12.52 10.30 0.58
CA PRO A 117 -13.72 10.77 -0.10
C PRO A 117 -14.87 9.76 -0.07
N TYR A 118 -14.59 8.45 -0.10
CA TYR A 118 -15.63 7.41 -0.04
C TYR A 118 -16.32 7.39 1.33
N TYR A 119 -15.55 7.57 2.39
CA TYR A 119 -16.12 7.71 3.73
C TYR A 119 -16.97 8.99 3.85
N LEU A 120 -16.48 10.10 3.31
CA LEU A 120 -17.17 11.37 3.39
C LEU A 120 -18.50 11.37 2.63
N THR A 121 -18.56 10.70 1.47
CA THR A 121 -19.81 10.55 0.71
C THR A 121 -20.79 9.65 1.45
N VAL A 122 -20.39 8.46 1.92
CA VAL A 122 -21.29 7.55 2.65
C VAL A 122 -21.79 8.16 3.96
N SER A 123 -20.93 8.87 4.70
CA SER A 123 -21.31 9.59 5.92
C SER A 123 -22.34 10.70 5.70
N ARG A 124 -22.47 11.24 4.46
CA ARG A 124 -23.53 12.19 4.12
C ARG A 124 -24.83 11.51 3.70
N LEU A 125 -24.75 10.28 3.17
CA LEU A 125 -25.90 9.52 2.73
C LEU A 125 -26.66 8.85 3.89
N GLY A 126 -25.99 8.55 5.01
CA GLY A 126 -26.65 7.98 6.17
C GLY A 126 -25.77 7.96 7.42
N ASN A 127 -26.30 7.36 8.50
CA ASN A 127 -25.59 7.24 9.76
C ASN A 127 -24.59 6.07 9.70
N ILE A 128 -23.31 6.40 9.53
CA ILE A 128 -22.24 5.42 9.48
C ILE A 128 -21.67 5.15 10.87
N ASP A 129 -21.32 3.90 11.15
CA ASP A 129 -20.56 3.57 12.35
C ASP A 129 -19.09 4.03 12.17
N HIS A 130 -18.79 5.16 12.78
CA HIS A 130 -17.45 5.76 12.78
C HIS A 130 -16.41 4.85 13.47
N GLY A 131 -16.80 4.09 14.49
CA GLY A 131 -15.91 3.18 15.21
C GLY A 131 -15.55 1.96 14.36
N ALA A 132 -16.55 1.36 13.70
CA ALA A 132 -16.32 0.28 12.74
C ALA A 132 -15.47 0.75 11.55
N THR A 133 -15.68 1.97 11.08
CA THR A 133 -14.90 2.53 9.96
C THR A 133 -13.44 2.76 10.34
N LEU A 134 -13.18 3.41 11.49
CA LEU A 134 -11.82 3.68 11.94
C LEU A 134 -11.04 2.38 12.22
N SER A 135 -11.70 1.41 12.84
CA SER A 135 -11.10 0.09 13.07
C SER A 135 -10.85 -0.67 11.76
N GLY A 136 -11.72 -0.53 10.76
CA GLY A 136 -11.50 -1.05 9.41
C GLY A 136 -10.25 -0.47 8.74
N TYR A 137 -10.07 0.85 8.78
CA TYR A 137 -8.86 1.50 8.24
C TYR A 137 -7.59 1.08 8.98
N LEU A 138 -7.62 1.04 10.32
CA LEU A 138 -6.50 0.53 11.12
C LEU A 138 -6.19 -0.94 10.77
N GLY A 139 -7.23 -1.75 10.60
CA GLY A 139 -7.10 -3.14 10.16
C GLY A 139 -6.41 -3.27 8.80
N LEU A 140 -6.78 -2.43 7.82
CA LEU A 140 -6.13 -2.42 6.50
C LEU A 140 -4.65 -2.00 6.59
N VAL A 141 -4.31 -1.01 7.42
CA VAL A 141 -2.92 -0.59 7.62
C VAL A 141 -2.09 -1.72 8.26
N LEU A 142 -2.63 -2.38 9.28
CA LEU A 142 -1.95 -3.49 9.95
C LEU A 142 -1.80 -4.72 9.03
N LEU A 143 -2.84 -5.05 8.27
CA LEU A 143 -2.79 -6.09 7.25
C LEU A 143 -1.70 -5.80 6.21
N SER A 144 -1.66 -4.56 5.73
CA SER A 144 -0.69 -4.13 4.74
C SER A 144 0.74 -4.18 5.29
N SER A 145 0.92 -3.75 6.54
CA SER A 145 2.18 -3.88 7.27
C SER A 145 2.69 -5.33 7.29
N ALA A 146 1.82 -6.30 7.57
CA ALA A 146 2.19 -7.72 7.54
C ALA A 146 2.58 -8.18 6.12
N TYR A 147 1.79 -7.84 5.10
CA TYR A 147 2.07 -8.21 3.71
C TYR A 147 3.36 -7.59 3.18
N ILE A 148 3.68 -6.35 3.56
CA ILE A 148 4.94 -5.69 3.18
C ILE A 148 6.12 -6.42 3.80
N GLY A 149 6.02 -6.84 5.07
CA GLY A 149 7.06 -7.62 5.73
C GLY A 149 7.34 -8.94 5.01
N ILE A 150 6.28 -9.66 4.63
CA ILE A 150 6.39 -10.92 3.87
C ILE A 150 6.98 -10.67 2.49
N GLY A 151 6.52 -9.64 1.77
CA GLY A 151 7.00 -9.31 0.43
C GLY A 151 8.47 -8.89 0.40
N LEU A 152 8.92 -8.11 1.39
CA LEU A 152 10.34 -7.75 1.55
C LEU A 152 11.20 -8.97 1.87
N PHE A 153 10.72 -9.87 2.74
CA PHE A 153 11.41 -11.11 3.02
C PHE A 153 11.54 -11.98 1.75
N ALA A 154 10.47 -12.14 0.99
CA ALA A 154 10.50 -12.87 -0.28
C ALA A 154 11.47 -12.23 -1.29
N SER A 155 11.44 -10.90 -1.46
CA SER A 155 12.36 -10.16 -2.33
C SER A 155 13.83 -10.26 -1.89
N SER A 156 14.10 -10.50 -0.61
CA SER A 156 15.46 -10.73 -0.11
C SER A 156 16.03 -12.09 -0.53
N ILE A 157 15.17 -13.11 -0.68
CA ILE A 157 15.55 -14.47 -1.04
C ILE A 157 15.69 -14.61 -2.57
N THR A 158 14.82 -13.96 -3.34
CA THR A 158 14.88 -14.04 -4.80
C THR A 158 15.90 -13.05 -5.40
N ASN A 159 16.58 -13.43 -6.48
CA ASN A 159 17.42 -12.56 -7.31
C ASN A 159 16.72 -12.07 -8.60
N ASN A 160 15.43 -12.41 -8.79
CA ASN A 160 14.68 -12.10 -10.01
C ASN A 160 13.41 -11.28 -9.68
N GLN A 161 13.17 -10.18 -10.40
CA GLN A 161 12.02 -9.29 -10.21
C GLN A 161 10.67 -9.94 -10.54
N ILE A 162 10.68 -11.10 -11.22
CA ILE A 162 9.49 -11.76 -11.77
C ILE A 162 9.10 -13.02 -10.96
N VAL A 163 9.94 -13.45 -10.00
CA VAL A 163 9.77 -14.73 -9.25
C VAL A 163 9.53 -14.50 -7.77
#